data_AF-A0A2P8W6P4-F1
#
_entry.id   AF-A0A2P8W6P4-F1
#
_cell.length_a   1.000
_cell.length_b   1.000
_cell.length_c   1.000
_cell.angle_alpha   90.00
_cell.angle_beta   90.00
_cell.angle_gamma   90.00
#
_symmetry.space_group_name_H-M   'P 1'
#
loop_
_entity.id
_entity.type
_entity.pdbx_description
1 polymer ?
#
loop_
_entity_poly.entity_id
_entity_poly.type
_entity_poly.pdbx_seq_one_letter_code
_entity_poly.pdbx_strand_id
1 'polypeptide(L)'
;MHNPDRPDQSPSQASVALERMLGQMDPAIARSFTESQREALQASLASTLWQNHAVDIRLSIPLLLQRYYLVVVAGPEKRSRERRQQDQATRSVSGQMVVAVAVTALSLGVLAVLMQLTQHQTGNGDRPKPSPAAIPFLGDRSTCEHSGRTWENGECLDFEHDPTF
;
A
#
# COMPACT_ATOMS: atom_id res chain seq x y z
N MET A 1 36.21 -5.41 -45.02
CA MET A 1 35.17 -6.45 -45.14
C MET A 1 34.48 -6.59 -43.80
N HIS A 2 33.35 -5.91 -43.62
CA HIS A 2 32.50 -5.99 -42.42
C HIS A 2 31.37 -6.96 -42.75
N ASN A 3 31.28 -8.08 -42.02
CA ASN A 3 30.25 -9.11 -42.22
C ASN A 3 29.05 -8.76 -41.32
N PRO A 4 27.88 -8.36 -41.86
CA PRO A 4 26.77 -7.85 -41.05
C PRO A 4 25.81 -8.94 -40.54
N ASP A 5 26.04 -10.22 -40.80
CA ASP A 5 25.08 -11.30 -40.51
C ASP A 5 25.48 -12.22 -39.34
N ARG A 6 25.82 -11.65 -38.17
CA ARG A 6 25.83 -12.43 -36.93
C ARG A 6 24.54 -12.11 -36.15
N PRO A 7 23.47 -12.92 -36.25
CA PRO A 7 22.37 -12.78 -35.31
C PRO A 7 22.96 -12.92 -33.90
N ASP A 8 22.61 -11.98 -33.03
CA ASP A 8 22.95 -11.99 -31.61
C ASP A 8 22.40 -13.29 -31.00
N GLN A 9 23.24 -14.33 -30.90
CA GLN A 9 22.89 -15.66 -30.39
C GLN A 9 22.84 -15.67 -28.85
N SER A 10 22.26 -14.63 -28.27
CA SER A 10 21.88 -14.68 -26.86
C SER A 10 20.79 -15.76 -26.72
N PRO A 11 21.03 -16.84 -25.94
CA PRO A 11 20.08 -17.94 -25.85
C PRO A 11 18.74 -17.43 -25.33
N SER A 12 17.66 -17.69 -26.08
CA SER A 12 16.30 -17.38 -25.66
C SER A 12 16.00 -17.94 -24.26
N GLN A 13 15.20 -17.26 -23.45
CA GLN A 13 14.85 -17.79 -22.11
C GLN A 13 14.24 -19.21 -22.19
N ALA A 14 13.54 -19.51 -23.28
CA ALA A 14 12.99 -20.84 -23.56
C ALA A 14 14.06 -21.90 -23.78
N SER A 15 15.16 -21.59 -24.49
CA SER A 15 16.27 -22.53 -24.68
C SER A 15 17.06 -22.74 -23.39
N VAL A 16 17.23 -21.70 -22.56
CA VAL A 16 17.83 -21.84 -21.22
C VAL A 16 16.97 -22.73 -20.30
N ALA A 17 15.65 -22.56 -20.35
CA ALA A 17 14.71 -23.40 -19.60
C ALA A 17 14.72 -24.85 -20.09
N LEU A 18 14.81 -25.07 -21.40
CA LEU A 18 14.92 -26.41 -22.00
C LEU A 18 16.18 -27.12 -21.54
N GLU A 19 17.35 -26.47 -21.63
CA GLU A 19 18.63 -27.07 -21.21
C GLU A 19 18.63 -27.40 -19.70
N ARG A 20 18.04 -26.53 -18.87
CA ARG A 20 17.88 -26.82 -17.43
C ARG A 20 17.00 -28.04 -17.19
N MET A 21 15.90 -28.18 -17.93
CA MET A 21 14.98 -29.32 -17.82
C MET A 21 15.66 -30.62 -18.26
N LEU A 22 16.36 -30.60 -19.41
CA LEU A 22 17.09 -31.75 -19.92
C LEU A 22 18.24 -32.17 -18.99
N GLY A 23 18.93 -31.21 -18.37
CA GLY A 23 20.01 -31.46 -17.40
C GLY A 23 19.55 -32.04 -16.06
N GLN A 24 18.25 -31.94 -15.72
CA GLN A 24 17.65 -32.58 -14.54
C GLN A 24 17.14 -33.99 -14.83
N MET A 25 17.02 -34.38 -16.09
CA MET A 25 16.54 -35.69 -16.51
C MET A 25 17.68 -36.71 -16.56
N ASP A 26 17.34 -38.00 -16.53
CA ASP A 26 18.32 -39.06 -16.80
C ASP A 26 19.03 -38.81 -18.15
N PRO A 27 20.37 -38.86 -18.21
CA PRO A 27 21.13 -38.52 -19.41
C PRO A 27 20.83 -39.39 -20.63
N ALA A 28 20.37 -40.63 -20.44
CA ALA A 28 19.97 -41.50 -21.55
C ALA A 28 18.63 -41.05 -22.14
N ILE A 29 17.69 -40.64 -21.29
CA ILE A 29 16.39 -40.12 -21.72
C ILE A 29 16.55 -38.73 -22.34
N ALA A 30 17.35 -37.84 -21.75
CA ALA A 30 17.60 -36.50 -22.30
C ALA A 30 18.17 -36.55 -23.72
N ARG A 31 19.04 -37.52 -24.01
CA ARG A 31 19.63 -37.76 -25.34
C ARG A 31 18.71 -38.51 -26.30
N SER A 32 17.62 -39.10 -25.81
CA SER A 32 16.66 -39.81 -26.65
C SER A 32 15.73 -38.89 -27.44
N PHE A 33 15.63 -37.61 -27.05
CA PHE A 33 14.82 -36.62 -27.76
C PHE A 33 15.44 -36.23 -29.10
N THR A 34 14.64 -36.27 -30.15
CA THR A 34 15.01 -35.76 -31.48
C THR A 34 15.00 -34.24 -31.51
N GLU A 35 15.66 -33.64 -32.50
CA GLU A 35 15.69 -32.18 -32.65
C GLU A 35 14.29 -31.58 -32.78
N SER A 36 13.42 -32.20 -33.59
CA SER A 36 12.01 -31.80 -33.72
C SER A 36 11.23 -31.87 -32.40
N GLN A 37 11.55 -32.83 -31.52
CA GLN A 37 10.94 -32.91 -30.20
C GLN A 37 11.48 -31.84 -29.27
N ARG A 38 12.78 -31.51 -29.34
CA ARG A 38 13.39 -30.42 -28.57
C ARG A 38 12.83 -29.06 -28.99
N GLU A 39 12.63 -28.82 -30.29
CA GLU A 39 11.98 -27.61 -30.80
C GLU A 39 10.53 -27.48 -30.31
N ALA A 40 9.75 -28.58 -30.36
CA ALA A 40 8.38 -28.59 -29.85
C ALA A 40 8.33 -28.32 -28.33
N LEU A 41 9.27 -28.89 -27.57
CA LEU A 41 9.42 -28.63 -26.13
C LEU A 41 9.80 -27.18 -25.88
N GLN A 42 10.76 -26.63 -26.62
CA GLN A 42 11.17 -25.22 -26.52
C GLN A 42 10.01 -24.26 -26.81
N ALA A 43 9.24 -24.52 -27.86
CA ALA A 43 8.06 -23.73 -28.21
C ALA A 43 6.99 -23.77 -27.11
N SER A 44 6.78 -24.94 -26.50
CA SER A 44 5.86 -25.07 -25.36
C SER A 44 6.34 -24.28 -24.14
N LEU A 45 7.64 -24.32 -23.82
CA LEU A 45 8.24 -23.59 -22.71
C LEU A 45 8.21 -22.06 -22.93
N ALA A 46 8.38 -21.60 -24.17
CA ALA A 46 8.24 -20.19 -24.52
C ALA A 46 6.83 -19.66 -24.18
N SER A 47 5.80 -20.48 -24.41
CA SER A 47 4.42 -20.12 -24.05
C SER A 47 4.22 -20.04 -22.54
N THR A 48 4.84 -20.95 -21.77
CA THR A 48 4.76 -20.99 -20.30
C THR A 48 5.51 -19.83 -19.64
N LEU A 49 6.68 -19.44 -20.17
CA LEU A 49 7.45 -18.32 -19.65
C LEU A 49 6.72 -16.97 -19.85
N TRP A 50 5.95 -16.85 -20.93
CA TRP A 50 5.02 -15.72 -21.14
C TRP A 50 3.71 -15.79 -20.33
N GLN A 51 3.46 -16.90 -19.63
CA GLN A 51 2.30 -17.12 -18.75
C GLN A 51 2.62 -16.81 -17.28
N ASN A 52 3.84 -16.39 -16.94
CA ASN A 52 4.09 -15.81 -15.63
C ASN A 52 3.27 -14.53 -15.49
N HIS A 53 2.23 -14.59 -14.65
CA HIS A 53 1.37 -13.45 -14.35
C HIS A 53 2.23 -12.32 -13.81
N ALA A 54 1.99 -11.09 -14.28
CA ALA A 54 2.79 -9.93 -13.89
C ALA A 54 2.71 -9.68 -12.37
N VAL A 55 1.63 -10.11 -11.73
CA VAL A 55 1.42 -10.04 -10.29
C VAL A 55 0.75 -11.35 -9.81
N ASP A 56 1.45 -12.15 -9.00
CA ASP A 56 0.91 -13.29 -8.25
C ASP A 56 1.26 -13.09 -6.76
N ILE A 57 0.30 -12.58 -6.00
CA ILE A 57 0.45 -12.28 -4.58
C ILE A 57 -0.39 -13.29 -3.80
N ARG A 58 0.26 -14.06 -2.94
CA ARG A 58 -0.36 -15.09 -2.10
C ARG A 58 -0.09 -14.77 -0.64
N LEU A 59 -1.11 -14.37 0.09
CA LEU A 59 -1.02 -14.08 1.52
C LEU A 59 -1.75 -15.13 2.33
N SER A 60 -1.10 -15.59 3.40
CA SER A 60 -1.75 -16.32 4.48
C SER A 60 -1.79 -15.40 5.69
N ILE A 61 -2.96 -14.88 6.03
CA ILE A 61 -3.14 -13.97 7.16
C ILE A 61 -3.69 -14.78 8.35
N PRO A 62 -2.91 -14.95 9.42
CA PRO A 62 -3.43 -15.56 10.65
C PRO A 62 -4.29 -14.51 11.37
N LEU A 63 -5.62 -14.68 11.35
CA LEU A 63 -6.56 -13.84 12.09
C LEU A 63 -7.11 -14.63 13.28
N LEU A 64 -6.61 -14.31 14.48
CA LEU A 64 -7.04 -14.80 15.81
C LEU A 64 -7.25 -16.32 15.92
N LEU A 65 -8.35 -16.84 15.37
CA LEU A 65 -8.80 -18.23 15.47
C LEU A 65 -8.61 -19.04 14.17
N GLN A 66 -8.39 -18.39 13.03
CA GLN A 66 -8.29 -19.06 11.71
C GLN A 66 -7.23 -18.42 10.80
N ARG A 67 -6.73 -19.20 9.84
CA ARG A 67 -5.83 -18.72 8.78
C ARG A 67 -6.64 -18.47 7.53
N TYR A 68 -6.57 -17.24 7.03
CA TYR A 68 -7.24 -16.85 5.79
C TYR A 68 -6.23 -16.82 4.66
N TYR A 69 -6.55 -17.46 3.55
CA TYR A 69 -5.70 -17.51 2.36
C TYR A 69 -6.27 -16.57 1.30
N LEU A 70 -5.48 -15.56 0.94
CA LEU A 70 -5.81 -14.57 -0.08
C LEU A 70 -4.88 -14.74 -1.27
N VAL A 71 -5.45 -14.88 -2.47
CA VAL A 71 -4.69 -14.91 -3.73
C VAL A 71 -5.13 -13.76 -4.61
N VAL A 72 -4.19 -12.89 -4.97
CA VAL A 72 -4.40 -11.79 -5.91
C VAL A 72 -3.53 -12.07 -7.13
N VAL A 73 -4.19 -12.36 -8.25
CA VAL A 73 -3.54 -12.52 -9.55
C VAL A 73 -3.98 -11.39 -10.46
N ALA A 74 -3.02 -10.68 -11.05
CA ALA A 74 -3.28 -9.65 -12.05
C ALA A 74 -2.31 -9.78 -13.23
N GLY A 75 -2.81 -9.47 -14.43
CA GLY A 75 -2.03 -9.58 -15.66
C GLY A 75 -2.80 -9.09 -16.88
N PRO A 76 -2.11 -8.96 -18.03
CA PRO A 76 -2.72 -8.53 -19.28
C PRO A 76 -3.80 -9.52 -19.75
N GLU A 77 -4.97 -8.99 -20.11
CA GLU A 77 -6.10 -9.78 -20.61
C GLU A 77 -5.84 -10.23 -22.05
N LYS A 78 -5.48 -11.51 -22.22
CA LYS A 78 -5.14 -12.13 -23.52
C LYS A 78 -6.34 -12.81 -24.20
N ARG A 79 -7.52 -12.89 -23.55
CA ARG A 79 -8.71 -13.54 -24.14
C ARG A 79 -9.31 -12.71 -25.28
N SER A 80 -9.75 -13.41 -26.34
CA SER A 80 -10.42 -12.81 -27.51
C SER A 80 -11.69 -12.05 -27.11
N ARG A 81 -12.13 -11.12 -27.97
CA ARG A 81 -13.34 -10.32 -27.72
C ARG A 81 -14.59 -11.19 -27.66
N GLU A 82 -14.76 -12.18 -28.55
CA GLU A 82 -15.92 -13.11 -28.49
C GLU A 82 -15.97 -13.85 -27.15
N ARG A 83 -14.84 -14.41 -26.68
CA ARG A 83 -14.79 -15.18 -25.43
C ARG A 83 -15.10 -14.31 -24.21
N ARG A 84 -14.67 -13.03 -24.21
CA ARG A 84 -15.02 -12.07 -23.15
C ARG A 84 -16.50 -11.73 -23.11
N GLN A 85 -17.18 -11.66 -24.24
CA GLN A 85 -18.62 -11.38 -24.29
C GLN A 85 -19.44 -12.57 -23.78
N GLN A 86 -19.01 -13.80 -24.10
CA GLN A 86 -19.61 -15.01 -23.55
C GLN A 86 -19.39 -15.13 -22.03
N ASP A 87 -18.18 -14.84 -21.54
CA ASP A 87 -17.88 -14.82 -20.10
C ASP A 87 -18.64 -13.69 -19.35
N GLN A 88 -19.03 -12.61 -20.03
CA GLN A 88 -19.87 -11.57 -19.42
C GLN A 88 -21.29 -12.06 -19.16
N ALA A 89 -21.83 -12.92 -20.03
CA ALA A 89 -23.16 -13.50 -19.85
C ALA A 89 -23.23 -14.49 -18.67
N THR A 90 -22.09 -15.08 -18.28
CA THR A 90 -21.97 -16.00 -17.15
C THR A 90 -21.34 -15.37 -15.91
N ARG A 91 -21.05 -14.06 -15.95
CA ARG A 91 -20.37 -13.36 -14.86
C ARG A 91 -21.28 -13.28 -13.64
N SER A 92 -20.95 -14.04 -12.60
CA SER A 92 -21.65 -13.98 -11.33
C SER A 92 -21.40 -12.64 -10.64
N VAL A 93 -22.49 -11.91 -10.36
CA VAL A 93 -22.47 -10.59 -9.70
C VAL A 93 -21.94 -10.69 -8.25
N SER A 94 -21.99 -11.89 -7.66
CA SER A 94 -21.59 -12.16 -6.28
C SER A 94 -20.12 -11.80 -6.01
N GLY A 95 -19.20 -12.21 -6.88
CA GLY A 95 -17.77 -11.94 -6.70
C GLY A 95 -17.43 -10.46 -6.81
N GLN A 96 -18.12 -9.73 -7.69
CA GLN A 96 -17.94 -8.28 -7.83
C GLN A 96 -18.45 -7.52 -6.61
N MET A 97 -19.59 -7.93 -6.05
CA MET A 97 -20.11 -7.34 -4.82
C MET A 97 -19.16 -7.55 -3.63
N VAL A 98 -18.60 -8.76 -3.46
CA VAL A 98 -17.67 -9.04 -2.36
C VAL A 98 -16.43 -8.14 -2.44
N VAL A 99 -15.84 -8.01 -3.63
CA VAL A 99 -14.67 -7.14 -3.84
C VAL A 99 -15.05 -5.68 -3.61
N ALA A 100 -16.18 -5.22 -4.14
CA ALA A 100 -16.65 -3.86 -3.95
C ALA A 100 -16.85 -3.55 -2.46
N VAL A 101 -17.59 -4.38 -1.73
CA VAL A 101 -17.82 -4.21 -0.28
C VAL A 101 -16.50 -4.20 0.49
N ALA A 102 -15.56 -5.09 0.17
CA ALA A 102 -14.26 -5.12 0.83
C ALA A 102 -13.47 -3.82 0.60
N VAL A 103 -13.41 -3.32 -0.64
CA VAL A 103 -12.73 -2.08 -0.97
C VAL A 103 -13.37 -0.88 -0.28
N THR A 104 -14.71 -0.80 -0.27
CA THR A 104 -15.44 0.29 0.40
C THR A 104 -15.25 0.25 1.92
N ALA A 105 -15.24 -0.94 2.53
CA ALA A 105 -14.99 -1.08 3.96
C ALA A 105 -13.56 -0.64 4.34
N LEU A 106 -12.56 -1.02 3.53
CA LEU A 106 -11.16 -0.62 3.75
C LEU A 106 -10.97 0.89 3.58
N SER A 107 -11.58 1.49 2.56
CA SER A 107 -11.46 2.94 2.33
C SER A 107 -12.14 3.76 3.43
N LEU A 108 -13.31 3.33 3.91
CA LEU A 108 -13.98 3.94 5.06
C LEU A 108 -13.15 3.79 6.34
N GLY A 109 -12.54 2.61 6.56
CA GLY A 109 -11.65 2.39 7.70
C GLY A 109 -10.44 3.32 7.70
N VAL A 110 -9.77 3.47 6.55
CA VAL A 110 -8.64 4.41 6.40
C VAL A 110 -9.09 5.86 6.63
N LEU A 111 -10.22 6.27 6.06
CA LEU A 111 -10.76 7.61 6.24
C LEU A 111 -11.08 7.89 7.73
N ALA A 112 -11.67 6.93 8.44
CA ALA A 112 -11.97 7.06 9.86
C ALA A 112 -10.70 7.23 10.70
N VAL A 113 -9.64 6.46 10.42
CA VAL A 113 -8.34 6.61 11.08
C VAL A 113 -7.75 8.00 10.83
N LEU A 114 -7.77 8.47 9.58
CA LEU A 114 -7.27 9.81 9.24
C LEU A 114 -8.06 10.91 9.98
N MET A 115 -9.39 10.79 10.07
CA MET A 115 -10.22 11.74 10.83
C MET A 115 -9.93 11.71 12.34
N GLN A 116 -9.65 10.54 12.92
CA GLN A 116 -9.25 10.46 14.32
C GLN A 116 -7.89 11.13 14.57
N LEU A 117 -6.93 10.97 13.64
CA LEU A 117 -5.63 11.61 13.75
C LEU A 117 -5.70 13.14 13.66
N THR A 118 -6.64 13.70 12.89
CA THR A 118 -6.83 15.16 12.82
C THR A 118 -7.54 15.70 14.06
N GLN A 119 -8.55 15.00 14.58
CA GLN A 119 -9.22 15.39 15.83
C GLN A 119 -8.28 15.40 17.04
N HIS A 120 -7.32 14.46 17.07
CA HIS A 120 -6.34 14.39 18.14
C HIS A 120 -5.36 15.58 18.16
N GLN A 121 -5.22 16.30 17.04
CA GLN A 121 -4.39 17.52 16.97
C GLN A 121 -5.19 18.80 17.29
N THR A 122 -6.50 18.82 17.09
CA THR A 122 -7.35 20.00 17.36
C THR A 122 -7.78 20.14 18.82
N GLY A 123 -7.40 19.20 19.69
CA GLY A 123 -7.88 19.12 21.07
C GLY A 123 -7.03 19.79 22.15
N ASN A 124 -5.86 20.36 21.83
CA ASN A 124 -5.01 20.99 22.85
C ASN A 124 -4.28 22.20 22.28
N GLY A 125 -5.04 23.14 21.70
CA GLY A 125 -4.55 24.50 21.54
C GLY A 125 -4.36 25.08 22.93
N ASP A 126 -3.13 24.98 23.45
CA ASP A 126 -2.66 25.71 24.62
C ASP A 126 -3.02 27.18 24.40
N ARG A 127 -4.14 27.62 24.99
CA ARG A 127 -4.33 29.05 25.19
C ARG A 127 -3.15 29.48 26.06
N PRO A 128 -2.29 30.41 25.61
CA PRO A 128 -1.22 30.90 26.46
C PRO A 128 -1.87 31.37 27.75
N LYS A 129 -1.41 30.83 28.89
CA LYS A 129 -1.87 31.31 30.19
C LYS A 129 -1.55 32.80 30.27
N PRO A 130 -2.49 33.67 30.65
CA PRO A 130 -2.23 35.10 30.74
C PRO A 130 -1.05 35.32 31.69
N SER A 131 -0.06 36.09 31.24
CA SER A 131 1.08 36.49 32.06
C SER A 131 0.66 37.67 32.93
N PRO A 132 0.80 37.59 34.27
CA PRO A 132 0.41 38.68 35.15
C PRO A 132 1.29 39.91 34.93
N ALA A 133 0.68 41.10 34.93
CA ALA A 133 1.37 42.38 34.94
C ALA A 133 1.24 43.05 36.30
N ALA A 134 2.36 43.50 36.88
CA ALA A 134 2.37 44.22 38.15
C ALA A 134 2.00 45.70 37.94
N ILE A 135 1.09 46.22 38.77
CA ILE A 135 0.66 47.61 38.70
C ILE A 135 1.42 48.48 39.72
N PRO A 136 2.35 49.35 39.28
CA PRO A 136 3.26 50.05 40.20
C PRO A 136 2.58 51.13 41.05
N PHE A 137 1.41 51.62 40.66
CA PHE A 137 0.71 52.70 41.39
C PHE A 137 -0.28 52.19 42.45
N LEU A 138 -0.53 50.89 42.53
CA LEU A 138 -1.39 50.25 43.52
C LEU A 138 -0.54 49.51 44.56
N GLY A 139 -0.03 50.24 45.55
CA GLY A 139 0.83 49.70 46.60
C GLY A 139 0.09 49.11 47.81
N ASP A 140 -1.24 49.22 47.85
CA ASP A 140 -2.06 48.78 48.97
C ASP A 140 -3.00 47.65 48.56
N ARG A 141 -3.01 46.57 49.35
CA ARG A 141 -3.85 45.39 49.14
C ARG A 141 -5.33 45.73 49.01
N SER A 142 -5.85 46.56 49.92
CA SER A 142 -7.27 46.95 49.91
C SER A 142 -7.66 47.68 48.62
N THR A 143 -6.77 48.51 48.09
CA THR A 143 -7.02 49.29 46.86
C THR A 143 -6.93 48.39 45.62
N CYS A 144 -6.01 47.42 45.63
CA CYS A 144 -5.89 46.40 44.59
C CYS A 144 -7.16 45.55 44.49
N GLU A 145 -7.60 44.97 45.61
CA GLU A 145 -8.78 44.08 45.65
C GLU A 145 -10.07 44.84 45.30
N HIS A 146 -10.21 46.12 45.71
CA HIS A 146 -11.36 46.95 45.34
C HIS A 146 -11.43 47.26 43.84
N SER A 147 -10.29 47.20 43.14
CA SER A 147 -10.23 47.36 41.68
C SER A 147 -10.55 46.08 40.91
N GLY A 148 -10.86 44.97 41.60
CA GLY A 148 -11.15 43.67 40.99
C GLY A 148 -9.91 42.86 40.61
N ARG A 149 -8.72 43.25 41.09
CA ARG A 149 -7.42 42.62 40.79
C ARG A 149 -6.95 41.71 41.92
N THR A 150 -5.92 40.91 41.64
CA THR A 150 -5.37 39.94 42.60
C THR A 150 -4.14 40.49 43.29
N TRP A 151 -4.07 40.39 44.62
CA TRP A 151 -2.89 40.73 45.40
C TRP A 151 -2.06 39.47 45.70
N GLU A 152 -0.83 39.42 45.21
CA GLU A 152 0.07 38.26 45.38
C GLU A 152 1.52 38.73 45.57
N ASN A 153 2.26 38.12 46.49
CA ASN A 153 3.68 38.44 46.77
C ASN A 153 4.02 39.91 47.06
N GLY A 154 3.06 40.71 47.52
CA GLY A 154 3.25 42.14 47.80
C GLY A 154 3.04 43.03 46.58
N GLU A 155 2.53 42.48 45.48
CA GLU A 155 2.24 43.19 44.24
C GLU A 155 0.76 43.04 43.85
N CYS A 156 0.23 44.05 43.16
CA CYS A 156 -1.09 44.00 42.55
C CYS A 156 -0.98 43.50 41.10
N LEU A 157 -1.59 42.35 40.80
CA LEU A 157 -1.49 41.67 39.51
C LEU A 157 -2.77 41.79 38.69
N ASP A 158 -2.60 42.09 37.40
CA ASP A 158 -3.63 42.10 36.38
C ASP A 158 -3.42 40.96 35.37
N PHE A 159 -4.47 40.20 35.07
CA PHE A 159 -4.43 39.01 34.18
C PHE A 159 -5.21 39.23 32.88
N GLU A 160 -5.73 40.44 32.64
CA GLU A 160 -6.58 40.72 31.48
C GLU A 160 -5.76 41.01 30.19
N HIS A 161 -4.43 40.92 30.25
CA HIS A 161 -3.56 41.17 29.11
C HIS A 161 -3.21 39.90 28.34
N ASP A 162 -3.51 39.92 27.04
CA ASP A 162 -3.04 38.92 26.08
C ASP A 162 -1.54 39.16 25.85
N PRO A 163 -0.66 38.16 26.05
CA PRO A 163 0.78 38.32 25.83
C PRO A 163 1.17 38.55 24.36
N THR A 164 0.22 38.50 23.42
CA THR A 164 0.45 38.70 21.98
C THR A 164 0.16 40.11 21.46
N PHE A 165 -0.20 41.06 22.34
CA PHE A 165 -0.43 42.46 21.97
C PHE A 165 0.25 43.47 22.91
#